data_AF-A0A7C4SXF2-F1
#
_entry.id   AF-A0A7C4SXF2-F1
#
_cell.length_a   1.000
_cell.length_b   1.000
_cell.length_c   1.000
_cell.angle_alpha   90.00
_cell.angle_beta   90.00
_cell.angle_gamma   90.00
#
_symmetry.space_group_name_H-M   'P 1'
#
loop_
_entity.id
_entity.type
_entity.pdbx_description
1 polymer ?
#
loop_
_entity_poly.entity_id
_entity_poly.type
_entity_poly.pdbx_seq_one_letter_code
_entity_poly.pdbx_strand_id
1 'polypeptide(L)'
;MFKSKTKYTWEGWDSSGREDWVFNVKHPCELIGVHAKLIDNQLREGEKIEYCIYAPRISSTSTPFGFKSEESSCGVCMTDNRFIVTKNRHIKDIAPSLTSIDFKDIVYFNIGSALLLSWVSIAYVQDGKLQQMPILFGSNGRHHFEKALRAYKKYCLGLNTEEFNFDTFSASGFIHKISDNIHRSHLKTLISQNERCILTFSCQYLWHKVTENRSLFRKSRESYVASKATVLFTSKALLIARDGLGTSVGNCANALNIPLDKVSSLFFLEEKENDNAIHKLRINFIKEKDPLDISLMSLDEKAEIFLNNIQSLLGDTKQKEEQR
;
A
#
# COMPACT_ATOMS: atom_id res chain seq x y z
N MET A 1 10.16 28.06 -25.10
CA MET A 1 8.93 28.42 -24.36
C MET A 1 7.97 27.25 -24.49
N PHE A 2 7.68 26.52 -23.41
CA PHE A 2 6.78 25.35 -23.47
C PHE A 2 5.36 25.82 -23.14
N LYS A 3 4.42 25.64 -24.07
CA LYS A 3 2.99 25.90 -23.82
C LYS A 3 2.45 24.74 -22.99
N SER A 4 1.88 25.02 -21.81
CA SER A 4 1.12 24.01 -21.05
C SER A 4 0.00 23.46 -21.93
N LYS A 5 -0.29 22.16 -21.82
CA LYS A 5 -1.42 21.53 -22.49
C LYS A 5 -2.74 21.86 -21.80
N THR A 6 -2.71 22.38 -20.58
CA THR A 6 -3.88 22.73 -19.80
C THR A 6 -4.13 24.24 -19.80
N LYS A 7 -5.36 24.67 -19.47
CA LYS A 7 -5.72 26.10 -19.38
C LYS A 7 -5.04 26.85 -18.24
N TYR A 8 -4.22 26.17 -17.44
CA TYR A 8 -3.62 26.70 -16.23
C TYR A 8 -2.21 27.22 -16.50
N THR A 9 -1.94 28.46 -16.07
CA THR A 9 -0.61 29.05 -16.11
C THR A 9 0.20 28.55 -14.91
N TRP A 10 1.36 27.93 -15.18
CA TRP A 10 2.30 27.51 -14.14
C TRP A 10 2.83 28.74 -13.39
N GLU A 11 2.63 28.79 -12.06
CA GLU A 11 3.04 29.94 -11.23
C GLU A 11 4.51 29.91 -10.80
N GLY A 12 5.21 28.79 -11.03
CA GLY A 12 6.66 28.78 -10.96
C GLY A 12 7.29 28.93 -9.59
N TRP A 13 6.87 28.11 -8.64
CA TRP A 13 7.52 28.02 -7.33
C TRP A 13 8.86 27.31 -7.46
N ASP A 14 9.97 28.04 -7.30
CA ASP A 14 11.28 27.44 -7.10
C ASP A 14 11.28 26.56 -5.85
N SER A 15 11.87 25.37 -5.95
CA SER A 15 11.85 24.37 -4.89
C SER A 15 13.25 23.95 -4.51
N SER A 16 13.52 23.99 -3.20
CA SER A 16 14.74 23.39 -2.63
C SER A 16 14.52 21.94 -2.18
N GLY A 17 13.28 21.44 -2.32
CA GLY A 17 12.82 20.18 -1.77
C GLY A 17 12.65 20.19 -0.25
N ARG A 18 12.98 21.29 0.44
CA ARG A 18 12.98 21.40 1.92
C ARG A 18 11.75 22.11 2.48
N GLU A 19 10.65 22.12 1.74
CA GLU A 19 9.41 22.70 2.23
C GLU A 19 8.94 21.93 3.49
N ASP A 20 8.33 22.64 4.44
CA ASP A 20 8.09 22.10 5.79
C ASP A 20 6.97 21.04 5.84
N TRP A 21 6.13 20.99 4.80
CA TRP A 21 4.89 20.20 4.81
C TRP A 21 4.68 19.46 3.49
N VAL A 22 4.12 18.27 3.60
CA VAL A 22 3.44 17.61 2.47
C VAL A 22 2.11 18.33 2.27
N PHE A 23 1.77 18.67 1.04
CA PHE A 23 0.51 19.35 0.73
C PHE A 23 -0.20 18.69 -0.45
N ASN A 24 -1.53 18.74 -0.40
CA ASN A 24 -2.38 18.38 -1.52
C ASN A 24 -2.68 19.62 -2.37
N VAL A 25 -2.71 19.44 -3.69
CA VAL A 25 -3.09 20.48 -4.64
C VAL A 25 -4.25 20.03 -5.50
N LYS A 26 -5.00 20.96 -6.10
CA LYS A 26 -6.18 20.63 -6.90
C LYS A 26 -5.81 20.18 -8.31
N HIS A 27 -4.71 20.72 -8.85
CA HIS A 27 -4.25 20.44 -10.21
C HIS A 27 -2.72 20.27 -10.26
N PRO A 28 -2.17 19.42 -11.15
CA PRO A 28 -0.72 19.22 -11.25
C PRO A 28 0.10 20.49 -11.47
N CYS A 29 -0.45 21.51 -12.14
CA CYS A 29 0.22 22.79 -12.34
C CYS A 29 0.54 23.55 -11.04
N GLU A 30 -0.17 23.24 -9.95
CA GLU A 30 0.01 23.82 -8.60
C GLU A 30 1.08 23.05 -7.79
N LEU A 31 1.62 21.95 -8.31
CA LEU A 31 2.73 21.25 -7.64
C LEU A 31 3.98 22.14 -7.62
N ILE A 32 4.76 22.02 -6.55
CA ILE A 32 5.96 22.82 -6.38
C ILE A 32 7.08 22.39 -7.34
N GLY A 33 7.80 23.37 -7.89
CA GLY A 33 9.01 23.16 -8.68
C GLY A 33 8.80 22.40 -9.99
N VAL A 34 9.79 21.57 -10.32
CA VAL A 34 9.86 20.81 -11.57
C VAL A 34 8.73 19.77 -11.71
N HIS A 35 8.13 19.34 -10.59
CA HIS A 35 7.10 18.31 -10.55
C HIS A 35 5.85 18.72 -11.33
N ALA A 36 5.42 19.97 -11.21
CA ALA A 36 4.25 20.47 -11.92
C ALA A 36 4.39 20.31 -13.43
N LYS A 37 5.50 20.80 -13.98
CA LYS A 37 5.75 20.74 -15.43
C LYS A 37 5.87 19.29 -15.92
N LEU A 38 6.56 18.43 -15.17
CA LEU A 38 6.76 17.03 -15.57
C LEU A 38 5.43 16.26 -15.59
N ILE A 39 4.60 16.44 -14.56
CA ILE A 39 3.30 15.77 -14.49
C ILE A 39 2.33 16.35 -15.53
N ASP A 40 2.21 17.67 -15.66
CA ASP A 40 1.31 18.31 -16.64
C ASP A 40 1.61 17.85 -18.08
N ASN A 41 2.89 17.72 -18.44
CA ASN A 41 3.29 17.24 -19.75
C ASN A 41 2.92 15.76 -20.00
N GLN A 42 2.87 14.96 -18.94
CA GLN A 42 2.57 13.53 -18.99
C GLN A 42 1.08 13.23 -19.04
N LEU A 43 0.22 14.18 -18.63
CA LEU A 43 -1.23 14.05 -18.72
C LEU A 43 -1.68 13.87 -20.17
N ARG A 44 -2.64 12.97 -20.36
CA ARG A 44 -3.36 12.80 -21.63
C ARG A 44 -4.52 13.80 -21.70
N GLU A 45 -4.94 14.13 -22.90
CA GLU A 45 -6.12 14.98 -23.10
C GLU A 45 -7.37 14.30 -22.52
N GLY A 46 -8.18 15.04 -21.76
CA GLY A 46 -9.39 14.54 -21.11
C GLY A 46 -9.16 13.66 -19.88
N GLU A 47 -7.92 13.42 -19.47
CA GLU A 47 -7.61 12.61 -18.29
C GLU A 47 -8.08 13.31 -17.01
N LYS A 48 -8.96 12.65 -16.25
CA LYS A 48 -9.52 13.25 -15.03
C LYS A 48 -8.54 13.15 -13.88
N ILE A 49 -8.19 14.28 -13.29
CA ILE A 49 -7.36 14.36 -12.08
C ILE A 49 -8.25 14.13 -10.86
N GLU A 50 -7.90 13.15 -10.03
CA GLU A 50 -8.60 12.84 -8.78
C GLU A 50 -7.86 13.39 -7.56
N TYR A 51 -6.53 13.37 -7.58
CA TYR A 51 -5.74 13.79 -6.42
C TYR A 51 -4.29 14.13 -6.78
N CYS A 52 -3.74 15.21 -6.21
CA CYS A 52 -2.33 15.56 -6.38
C CYS A 52 -1.68 15.86 -5.03
N ILE A 53 -0.47 15.35 -4.82
CA ILE A 53 0.32 15.47 -3.59
C ILE A 53 1.73 15.90 -3.97
N TYR A 54 2.27 16.86 -3.23
CA TYR A 54 3.70 17.07 -3.16
C TYR A 54 4.23 16.61 -1.81
N ALA A 55 5.30 15.83 -1.83
CA ALA A 55 6.05 15.42 -0.65
C ALA A 55 7.46 16.02 -0.72
N PRO A 56 7.87 16.85 0.25
CA PRO A 56 9.24 17.34 0.35
C PRO A 56 10.24 16.20 0.56
N ARG A 57 11.51 16.47 0.32
CA ARG A 57 12.59 15.53 0.61
C ARG A 57 12.76 15.36 2.11
N ILE A 58 13.12 14.15 2.50
CA ILE A 58 13.52 13.84 3.86
C ILE A 58 14.88 13.14 3.86
N SER A 59 15.67 13.33 4.91
CA SER A 59 17.02 12.75 5.00
C SER A 59 17.03 11.25 5.31
N SER A 60 15.87 10.63 5.57
CA SER A 60 15.80 9.17 5.72
C SER A 60 15.80 8.49 4.36
N THR A 61 16.61 7.43 4.23
CA THR A 61 16.68 6.60 3.01
C THR A 61 16.10 5.20 3.19
N SER A 62 15.63 4.88 4.41
CA SER A 62 15.00 3.59 4.68
C SER A 62 13.93 3.67 5.77
N THR A 63 13.15 2.60 5.89
CA THR A 63 12.09 2.44 6.89
C THR A 63 12.36 1.23 7.78
N PRO A 64 11.76 1.15 8.98
CA PRO A 64 11.81 -0.04 9.83
C PRO A 64 11.25 -1.32 9.17
N PHE A 65 10.54 -1.18 8.04
CA PHE A 65 9.94 -2.26 7.26
C PHE A 65 10.77 -2.65 6.02
N GLY A 66 11.99 -2.11 5.90
CA GLY A 66 12.91 -2.47 4.82
C GLY A 66 12.67 -1.73 3.50
N PHE A 67 11.65 -0.88 3.39
CA PHE A 67 11.49 0.00 2.22
C PHE A 67 12.66 0.98 2.16
N LYS A 68 13.34 1.04 1.02
CA LYS A 68 14.46 1.95 0.76
C LYS A 68 14.07 2.94 -0.31
N SER A 69 14.39 4.22 -0.12
CA SER A 69 14.23 5.25 -1.15
C SER A 69 15.42 6.17 -1.13
N GLU A 70 15.75 6.73 -2.29
CA GLU A 70 16.66 7.86 -2.36
C GLU A 70 16.02 9.09 -1.72
N GLU A 71 16.84 9.94 -1.09
CA GLU A 71 16.42 11.26 -0.63
C GLU A 71 16.00 12.09 -1.85
N SER A 72 14.71 12.40 -1.94
CA SER A 72 14.12 13.13 -3.06
C SER A 72 12.80 13.77 -2.64
N SER A 73 12.47 14.92 -3.21
CA SER A 73 11.09 15.40 -3.21
C SER A 73 10.29 14.62 -4.26
N CYS A 74 9.00 14.44 -4.01
CA CYS A 74 8.12 13.66 -4.85
C CYS A 74 6.86 14.45 -5.21
N GLY A 75 6.47 14.42 -6.49
CA GLY A 75 5.15 14.84 -6.94
C GLY A 75 4.35 13.60 -7.32
N VAL A 76 3.15 13.43 -6.76
CA VAL A 76 2.25 12.31 -7.06
C VAL A 76 0.95 12.87 -7.59
N CYS A 77 0.55 12.47 -8.78
CA CYS A 77 -0.77 12.75 -9.33
C CYS A 77 -1.49 11.42 -9.58
N MET A 78 -2.68 11.29 -9.02
CA MET A 78 -3.59 10.19 -9.26
C MET A 78 -4.69 10.67 -10.20
N THR A 79 -4.85 9.97 -11.31
CA THR A 79 -5.91 10.21 -12.28
C THR A 79 -7.03 9.18 -12.08
N ASP A 80 -7.94 9.08 -13.04
CA ASP A 80 -8.97 8.04 -13.07
C ASP A 80 -8.46 6.66 -13.49
N ASN A 81 -7.22 6.54 -13.97
CA ASN A 81 -6.69 5.28 -14.48
C ASN A 81 -5.22 4.97 -14.13
N ARG A 82 -4.45 5.92 -13.61
CA ARG A 82 -3.03 5.72 -13.28
C ARG A 82 -2.51 6.67 -12.21
N PHE A 83 -1.36 6.31 -11.64
CA PHE A 83 -0.52 7.22 -10.88
C PHE A 83 0.60 7.76 -11.77
N ILE A 84 0.89 9.04 -11.66
CA ILE A 84 2.04 9.70 -12.23
C ILE A 84 2.90 10.19 -11.06
N VAL A 85 4.07 9.61 -10.90
CA VAL A 85 5.01 9.90 -9.81
C VAL A 85 6.26 10.53 -10.40
N THR A 86 6.70 11.63 -9.82
CA THR A 86 7.97 12.28 -10.15
C THR A 86 8.86 12.30 -8.92
N LYS A 87 10.17 12.12 -9.09
CA LYS A 87 11.16 12.27 -8.01
C LYS A 87 12.27 13.22 -8.44
N ASN A 88 12.63 14.15 -7.57
CA ASN A 88 13.75 15.04 -7.76
C ASN A 88 14.71 14.92 -6.57
N ARG A 89 15.95 14.51 -6.86
CA ARG A 89 17.00 14.34 -5.84
C ARG A 89 17.66 15.68 -5.43
N HIS A 90 17.39 16.76 -6.17
CA HIS A 90 18.01 18.07 -5.95
C HIS A 90 19.55 18.02 -6.00
N ILE A 91 20.09 17.16 -6.87
CA ILE A 91 21.52 17.06 -7.14
C ILE A 91 21.77 17.67 -8.51
N LYS A 92 22.78 18.56 -8.58
CA LYS A 92 23.18 19.19 -9.84
C LYS A 92 23.45 18.13 -10.90
N ASP A 93 23.01 18.38 -12.13
CA ASP A 93 23.23 17.53 -13.31
C ASP A 93 22.55 16.14 -13.24
N ILE A 94 21.73 15.87 -12.23
CA ILE A 94 20.86 14.69 -12.17
C ILE A 94 19.43 15.11 -12.49
N ALA A 95 18.91 14.64 -13.62
CA ALA A 95 17.54 14.93 -14.03
C ALA A 95 16.52 14.27 -13.07
N PRO A 96 15.38 14.93 -12.80
CA PRO A 96 14.27 14.28 -12.09
C PRO A 96 13.75 13.08 -12.86
N SER A 97 13.30 12.05 -12.14
CA SER A 97 12.64 10.89 -12.75
C SER A 97 11.11 11.07 -12.78
N LEU A 98 10.49 10.41 -13.75
CA LEU A 98 9.04 10.37 -13.97
C LEU A 98 8.63 8.91 -14.21
N THR A 99 7.60 8.45 -13.52
CA THR A 99 7.06 7.10 -13.63
C THR A 99 5.54 7.16 -13.72
N SER A 100 4.97 6.45 -14.70
CA SER A 100 3.54 6.29 -14.87
C SER A 100 3.17 4.85 -14.53
N ILE A 101 2.23 4.65 -13.61
CA ILE A 101 1.81 3.34 -13.10
C ILE A 101 0.30 3.20 -13.35
N ASP A 102 -0.09 2.44 -14.37
CA ASP A 102 -1.50 2.19 -14.65
C ASP A 102 -2.13 1.36 -13.52
N PHE A 103 -3.39 1.63 -13.16
CA PHE A 103 -4.09 0.93 -12.08
C PHE A 103 -4.21 -0.58 -12.31
N LYS A 104 -4.25 -1.02 -13.57
CA LYS A 104 -4.27 -2.44 -13.95
C LYS A 104 -2.99 -3.19 -13.58
N ASP A 105 -1.88 -2.47 -13.46
CA ASP A 105 -0.54 -3.04 -13.21
C ASP A 105 -0.19 -3.01 -11.72
N ILE A 106 -1.01 -2.37 -10.89
CA ILE A 106 -0.83 -2.30 -9.45
C ILE A 106 -1.15 -3.65 -8.81
N VAL A 107 -0.32 -4.06 -7.86
CA VAL A 107 -0.44 -5.31 -7.12
C VAL A 107 -0.90 -5.04 -5.69
N TYR A 108 -0.18 -4.19 -4.95
CA TYR A 108 -0.52 -3.81 -3.58
C TYR A 108 0.11 -2.48 -3.18
N PHE A 109 -0.33 -1.95 -2.04
CA PHE A 109 0.26 -0.78 -1.41
C PHE A 109 0.75 -1.13 -0.01
N ASN A 110 1.82 -0.48 0.43
CA ASN A 110 2.15 -0.36 1.85
C ASN A 110 2.05 1.10 2.26
N ILE A 111 1.49 1.36 3.44
CA ILE A 111 1.47 2.70 4.04
C ILE A 111 1.73 2.57 5.53
N GLY A 112 2.63 3.38 6.07
CA GLY A 112 2.98 3.28 7.47
C GLY A 112 3.70 4.51 7.99
N SER A 113 3.99 4.46 9.29
CA SER A 113 4.67 5.54 9.99
C SER A 113 5.44 5.03 11.19
N ALA A 114 6.52 5.75 11.53
CA ALA A 114 7.28 5.60 12.75
C ALA A 114 7.76 6.99 13.19
N LEU A 115 7.30 7.45 14.36
CA LEU A 115 7.59 8.81 14.86
C LEU A 115 7.20 9.90 13.84
N LEU A 116 8.17 10.70 13.38
CA LEU A 116 8.00 11.78 12.40
C LEU A 116 8.11 11.31 10.95
N LEU A 117 8.48 10.05 10.73
CA LEU A 117 8.64 9.46 9.40
C LEU A 117 7.35 8.75 8.99
N SER A 118 6.95 8.93 7.74
CA SER A 118 5.90 8.16 7.09
C SER A 118 6.35 7.69 5.71
N TRP A 119 5.68 6.66 5.20
CA TRP A 119 5.97 6.12 3.89
C TRP A 119 4.72 5.60 3.21
N VAL A 120 4.78 5.59 1.88
CA VAL A 120 3.91 4.79 1.02
C VAL A 120 4.80 4.03 0.04
N SER A 121 4.45 2.80 -0.30
CA SER A 121 5.08 2.05 -1.38
C SER A 121 3.99 1.49 -2.28
N ILE A 122 4.09 1.76 -3.58
CA ILE A 122 3.21 1.22 -4.61
C ILE A 122 3.96 0.07 -5.26
N ALA A 123 3.46 -1.16 -5.11
CA ALA A 123 3.98 -2.32 -5.82
C ALA A 123 3.19 -2.52 -7.11
N TYR A 124 3.90 -2.65 -8.23
CA TYR A 124 3.31 -2.75 -9.56
C TYR A 124 4.17 -3.60 -10.48
N VAL A 125 3.57 -4.19 -11.51
CA VAL A 125 4.27 -4.98 -12.51
C VAL A 125 4.63 -4.10 -13.70
N GLN A 126 5.90 -4.08 -14.06
CA GLN A 126 6.38 -3.42 -15.28
C GLN A 126 7.35 -4.35 -15.99
N ASP A 127 7.16 -4.53 -17.29
CA ASP A 127 7.97 -5.44 -18.11
C ASP A 127 8.06 -6.87 -17.53
N GLY A 128 6.95 -7.33 -16.96
CA GLY A 128 6.82 -8.66 -16.35
C GLY A 128 7.58 -8.84 -15.03
N LYS A 129 8.03 -7.76 -14.40
CA LYS A 129 8.74 -7.78 -13.12
C LYS A 129 8.01 -6.94 -12.07
N LEU A 130 7.94 -7.45 -10.84
CA LEU A 130 7.51 -6.66 -9.70
C LEU A 130 8.49 -5.51 -9.43
N GLN A 131 7.97 -4.29 -9.48
CA GLN A 131 8.63 -3.07 -9.10
C GLN A 131 7.98 -2.50 -7.85
N GLN A 132 8.72 -1.71 -7.09
CA GLN A 132 8.20 -0.95 -5.97
C GLN A 132 8.58 0.53 -6.12
N MET A 133 7.60 1.41 -5.95
CA MET A 133 7.78 2.86 -5.88
C MET A 133 7.62 3.33 -4.43
N PRO A 134 8.69 3.30 -3.61
CA PRO A 134 8.66 3.83 -2.26
C PRO A 134 8.74 5.35 -2.27
N ILE A 135 7.96 6.00 -1.43
CA ILE A 135 7.95 7.45 -1.19
C ILE A 135 8.01 7.64 0.31
N LEU A 136 9.06 8.29 0.79
CA LEU A 136 9.23 8.62 2.20
C LEU A 136 8.93 10.10 2.40
N PHE A 137 8.23 10.43 3.47
CA PHE A 137 7.76 11.79 3.72
C PHE A 137 7.54 12.04 5.23
N GLY A 138 7.39 13.31 5.62
CA GLY A 138 7.09 13.68 7.00
C GLY A 138 5.67 13.26 7.41
N SER A 139 5.48 12.86 8.68
CA SER A 139 4.19 12.32 9.15
C SER A 139 2.99 13.27 9.01
N ASN A 140 3.22 14.58 8.90
CA ASN A 140 2.20 15.60 8.61
C ASN A 140 1.42 15.33 7.31
N GLY A 141 2.01 14.65 6.34
CA GLY A 141 1.40 14.36 5.04
C GLY A 141 0.60 13.08 4.92
N ARG A 142 0.62 12.22 5.94
CA ARG A 142 0.13 10.84 5.81
C ARG A 142 -1.33 10.78 5.37
N HIS A 143 -2.17 11.63 5.94
CA HIS A 143 -3.59 11.69 5.64
C HIS A 143 -3.90 12.01 4.16
N HIS A 144 -2.99 12.71 3.46
CA HIS A 144 -3.12 12.95 2.01
C HIS A 144 -2.92 11.65 1.22
N PHE A 145 -1.90 10.85 1.55
CA PHE A 145 -1.67 9.55 0.91
C PHE A 145 -2.77 8.54 1.23
N GLU A 146 -3.28 8.54 2.46
CA GLU A 146 -4.45 7.73 2.83
C GLU A 146 -5.68 8.12 2.00
N LYS A 147 -5.91 9.42 1.79
CA LYS A 147 -7.01 9.92 0.94
C LYS A 147 -6.83 9.53 -0.52
N ALA A 148 -5.61 9.61 -1.06
CA ALA A 148 -5.30 9.13 -2.41
C ALA A 148 -5.59 7.64 -2.55
N LEU A 149 -5.18 6.80 -1.58
CA LEU A 149 -5.45 5.37 -1.61
C LEU A 149 -6.96 5.06 -1.56
N ARG A 150 -7.73 5.77 -0.72
CA ARG A 150 -9.20 5.65 -0.72
C ARG A 150 -9.82 6.08 -2.05
N ALA A 151 -9.25 7.10 -2.71
CA ALA A 151 -9.73 7.56 -4.00
C ALA A 151 -9.41 6.53 -5.11
N TYR A 152 -8.22 5.93 -5.10
CA TYR A 152 -7.86 4.80 -5.97
C TYR A 152 -8.84 3.63 -5.83
N LYS A 153 -9.22 3.26 -4.60
CA LYS A 153 -10.18 2.17 -4.35
C LYS A 153 -11.56 2.39 -4.99
N LYS A 154 -11.92 3.61 -5.41
CA LYS A 154 -13.16 3.83 -6.19
C LYS A 154 -13.13 3.07 -7.53
N TYR A 155 -11.93 2.86 -8.08
CA TYR A 155 -11.67 2.18 -9.35
C TYR A 155 -11.36 0.69 -9.19
N CYS A 156 -11.24 0.19 -7.96
CA CYS A 156 -11.17 -1.24 -7.68
C CYS A 156 -12.56 -1.87 -7.74
N LEU A 157 -12.63 -3.06 -8.33
CA LEU A 157 -13.82 -3.90 -8.29
C LEU A 157 -14.03 -4.41 -6.85
N GLY A 158 -15.30 -4.53 -6.47
CA GLY A 158 -15.69 -5.00 -5.14
C GLY A 158 -16.39 -6.35 -5.22
N LEU A 159 -16.16 -7.20 -4.23
CA LEU A 159 -16.90 -8.44 -4.03
C LEU A 159 -18.38 -8.14 -3.76
N ASN A 160 -19.27 -8.97 -4.33
CA ASN A 160 -20.68 -8.92 -3.99
C ASN A 160 -20.91 -9.53 -2.60
N THR A 161 -21.01 -8.67 -1.59
CA THR A 161 -21.18 -9.11 -0.20
C THR A 161 -22.58 -9.64 0.15
N GLU A 162 -23.58 -9.40 -0.70
CA GLU A 162 -24.96 -9.82 -0.46
C GLU A 162 -25.14 -11.33 -0.57
N GLU A 163 -24.28 -11.99 -1.35
CA GLU A 163 -24.32 -13.45 -1.59
C GLU A 163 -23.79 -14.25 -0.39
N PHE A 164 -23.08 -13.62 0.54
CA PHE A 164 -22.38 -14.33 1.61
C PHE A 164 -23.14 -14.38 2.95
N ASN A 165 -24.36 -13.83 3.04
CA ASN A 165 -25.17 -13.78 4.27
C ASN A 165 -24.40 -13.27 5.51
N PHE A 166 -23.32 -12.49 5.32
CA PHE A 166 -22.63 -11.86 6.43
C PHE A 166 -23.50 -10.73 6.95
N ASP A 167 -23.74 -10.70 8.26
CA ASP A 167 -24.37 -9.56 8.93
C ASP A 167 -23.66 -8.29 8.47
N THR A 168 -24.36 -7.49 7.67
CA THR A 168 -23.82 -6.30 7.01
C THR A 168 -23.62 -5.19 8.05
N PHE A 169 -22.60 -5.31 8.89
CA PHE A 169 -22.21 -4.24 9.77
C PHE A 169 -21.63 -3.09 8.93
N SER A 170 -22.04 -1.87 9.23
CA SER A 170 -21.38 -0.68 8.68
C SER A 170 -19.87 -0.76 8.98
N ALA A 171 -19.03 -0.28 8.05
CA ALA A 171 -17.57 -0.24 8.27
C ALA A 171 -17.20 0.46 9.59
N SER A 172 -17.98 1.47 9.98
CA SER A 172 -17.90 2.13 11.28
C SER A 172 -18.20 1.22 12.46
N GLY A 173 -19.23 0.38 12.42
CA GLY A 173 -19.50 -0.56 13.51
C GLY A 173 -18.44 -1.66 13.62
N PHE A 174 -17.92 -2.08 12.47
CA PHE A 174 -16.94 -3.17 12.39
C PHE A 174 -15.55 -2.76 12.87
N ILE A 175 -15.10 -1.55 12.54
CA ILE A 175 -13.77 -1.06 12.94
C ILE A 175 -13.61 -1.00 14.47
N HIS A 176 -14.69 -0.81 15.21
CA HIS A 176 -14.68 -0.80 16.67
C HIS A 176 -14.45 -2.18 17.31
N LYS A 177 -14.60 -3.28 16.54
CA LYS A 177 -14.23 -4.64 17.00
C LYS A 177 -12.72 -4.84 17.10
N ILE A 178 -11.91 -3.99 16.44
CA ILE A 178 -10.45 -4.04 16.54
C ILE A 178 -10.04 -3.52 17.92
N SER A 179 -9.48 -4.42 18.73
CA SER A 179 -9.02 -4.14 20.09
C SER A 179 -7.77 -3.26 20.12
N ASP A 180 -6.85 -3.45 19.17
CA ASP A 180 -5.64 -2.64 19.07
C ASP A 180 -5.96 -1.24 18.54
N ASN A 181 -5.79 -0.22 19.38
CA ASN A 181 -6.13 1.17 19.06
C ASN A 181 -5.28 1.74 17.90
N ILE A 182 -4.02 1.32 17.78
CA ILE A 182 -3.10 1.82 16.75
C ILE A 182 -3.52 1.23 15.41
N HIS A 183 -3.69 -0.09 15.35
CA HIS A 183 -4.16 -0.77 14.15
C HIS A 183 -5.55 -0.28 13.74
N ARG A 184 -6.46 -0.11 14.71
CA ARG A 184 -7.80 0.42 14.45
C ARG A 184 -7.75 1.81 13.81
N SER A 185 -6.94 2.71 14.37
CA SER A 185 -6.77 4.07 13.84
C SER A 185 -6.22 4.04 12.41
N HIS A 186 -5.20 3.22 12.16
CA HIS A 186 -4.61 3.05 10.83
C HIS A 186 -5.58 2.46 9.83
N LEU A 187 -6.25 1.36 10.16
CA LEU A 187 -7.15 0.68 9.22
C LEU A 187 -8.38 1.53 8.91
N LYS A 188 -8.91 2.25 9.90
CA LYS A 188 -10.06 3.16 9.74
C LYS A 188 -9.82 4.19 8.63
N THR A 189 -8.62 4.75 8.54
CA THR A 189 -8.30 5.77 7.52
C THR A 189 -8.11 5.16 6.13
N LEU A 190 -8.00 3.84 5.97
CA LEU A 190 -7.77 3.21 4.66
C LEU A 190 -9.04 2.65 4.02
N ILE A 191 -10.15 2.61 4.75
CA ILE A 191 -11.45 2.12 4.26
C ILE A 191 -12.16 3.24 3.49
N SER A 192 -12.63 2.94 2.28
CA SER A 192 -13.42 3.86 1.46
C SER A 192 -14.89 3.88 1.88
N GLN A 193 -15.63 4.95 1.54
CA GLN A 193 -17.00 5.17 2.04
C GLN A 193 -18.00 4.05 1.70
N ASN A 194 -17.79 3.35 0.59
CA ASN A 194 -18.67 2.28 0.10
C ASN A 194 -18.07 0.87 0.28
N GLU A 195 -17.01 0.75 1.07
CA GLU A 195 -16.33 -0.53 1.33
C GLU A 195 -16.93 -1.17 2.59
N ARG A 196 -17.45 -2.39 2.43
CA ARG A 196 -18.05 -3.15 3.53
C ARG A 196 -16.97 -4.00 4.19
N CYS A 197 -16.97 -4.06 5.52
CA CYS A 197 -16.06 -4.94 6.25
C CYS A 197 -16.70 -6.33 6.37
N ILE A 198 -15.92 -7.38 6.14
CA ILE A 198 -16.37 -8.77 6.10
C ILE A 198 -15.84 -9.51 7.33
N LEU A 199 -14.53 -9.50 7.53
CA LEU A 199 -13.87 -10.18 8.64
C LEU A 199 -12.77 -9.29 9.24
N THR A 200 -12.60 -9.34 10.56
CA THR A 200 -11.39 -8.85 11.23
C THR A 200 -10.99 -9.79 12.34
N PHE A 201 -9.70 -9.97 12.52
CA PHE A 201 -9.12 -10.73 13.61
C PHE A 201 -7.73 -10.17 13.94
N SER A 202 -7.32 -10.38 15.19
CA SER A 202 -5.96 -10.08 15.64
C SER A 202 -5.14 -11.35 15.61
N CYS A 203 -3.88 -11.25 15.24
CA CYS A 203 -2.97 -12.37 15.12
C CYS A 203 -1.52 -11.92 15.36
N GLN A 204 -0.59 -12.85 15.26
CA GLN A 204 0.83 -12.55 15.17
C GLN A 204 1.27 -12.64 13.70
N TYR A 205 2.04 -11.65 13.25
CA TYR A 205 2.70 -11.65 11.94
C TYR A 205 4.12 -12.17 12.12
N LEU A 206 4.47 -13.21 11.37
CA LEU A 206 5.82 -13.76 11.38
C LEU A 206 6.69 -13.12 10.31
N TRP A 207 7.78 -12.52 10.76
CA TRP A 207 8.81 -11.99 9.92
C TRP A 207 9.89 -13.03 9.69
N HIS A 208 10.12 -13.35 8.41
CA HIS A 208 11.25 -14.19 8.03
C HIS A 208 12.53 -13.36 8.01
N LYS A 209 13.50 -13.72 8.85
CA LYS A 209 14.83 -13.10 8.90
C LYS A 209 15.89 -14.14 8.55
N VAL A 210 16.43 -14.02 7.34
CA VAL A 210 17.60 -14.78 6.92
C VAL A 210 18.84 -14.05 7.43
N THR A 211 19.55 -14.68 8.36
CA THR A 211 20.86 -14.15 8.80
C THR A 211 21.97 -14.85 8.04
N GLU A 212 22.57 -14.14 7.10
CA GLU A 212 23.85 -14.52 6.51
C GLU A 212 24.95 -14.23 7.50
N ASN A 213 25.76 -15.24 7.75
CA ASN A 213 26.63 -15.26 8.89
C ASN A 213 28.05 -15.20 8.27
N ARG A 214 28.83 -14.15 8.56
CA ARG A 214 30.12 -13.81 7.88
C ARG A 214 31.34 -14.71 8.15
N SER A 215 31.19 -16.03 8.34
CA SER A 215 32.36 -16.93 8.49
C SER A 215 32.50 -17.86 7.29
N LEU A 216 33.74 -18.22 6.97
CA LEU A 216 34.17 -19.02 5.80
C LEU A 216 33.52 -20.41 5.69
N PHE A 217 32.79 -20.86 6.71
CA PHE A 217 32.06 -22.11 6.73
C PHE A 217 30.66 -21.86 7.32
N ARG A 218 29.65 -21.51 6.52
CA ARG A 218 28.31 -21.24 7.08
C ARG A 218 27.13 -21.66 6.20
N LYS A 219 26.26 -22.45 6.82
CA LYS A 219 24.84 -22.61 6.48
C LYS A 219 24.10 -21.32 6.83
N SER A 220 23.15 -20.92 6.00
CA SER A 220 22.17 -19.89 6.34
C SER A 220 21.39 -20.31 7.61
N ARG A 221 21.20 -19.37 8.55
CA ARG A 221 20.28 -19.58 9.67
C ARG A 221 19.07 -18.71 9.44
N GLU A 222 17.94 -19.36 9.18
CA GLU A 222 16.62 -18.75 9.15
C GLU A 222 16.13 -18.56 10.59
N SER A 223 15.52 -17.42 10.85
CA SER A 223 14.91 -17.11 12.13
C SER A 223 13.60 -16.39 11.89
N TYR A 224 12.60 -16.70 12.70
CA TYR A 224 11.30 -16.03 12.68
C TYR A 224 11.18 -15.10 13.87
N VAL A 225 10.63 -13.93 13.64
CA VAL A 225 10.29 -12.98 14.70
C VAL A 225 8.82 -12.63 14.56
N ALA A 226 8.06 -12.72 15.65
CA ALA A 226 6.65 -12.37 15.67
C ALA A 226 6.45 -10.90 16.04
N SER A 227 5.50 -10.22 15.39
CA SER A 227 4.94 -8.95 15.84
C SER A 227 3.41 -9.01 15.85
N LYS A 228 2.75 -8.05 16.50
CA LYS A 228 1.28 -8.01 16.45
C LYS A 228 0.82 -7.64 15.05
N ALA A 229 -0.31 -8.20 14.65
CA ALA A 229 -1.02 -7.79 13.46
C ALA A 229 -2.53 -7.83 13.66
N THR A 230 -3.22 -7.02 12.85
CA THR A 230 -4.66 -7.08 12.67
C THR A 230 -4.94 -7.19 11.20
N VAL A 231 -5.70 -8.22 10.85
CA VAL A 231 -6.19 -8.45 9.50
C VAL A 231 -7.61 -7.90 9.41
N LEU A 232 -7.90 -7.23 8.30
CA LEU A 232 -9.22 -6.74 7.96
C LEU A 232 -9.49 -7.08 6.49
N PHE A 233 -10.47 -7.96 6.28
CA PHE A 233 -10.98 -8.31 4.97
C PHE A 233 -12.20 -7.44 4.67
N THR A 234 -12.19 -6.75 3.54
CA THR A 234 -13.29 -5.90 3.08
C THR A 234 -13.82 -6.37 1.74
N SER A 235 -14.92 -5.77 1.28
CA SER A 235 -15.42 -6.00 -0.06
C SER A 235 -14.46 -5.58 -1.17
N LYS A 236 -13.38 -4.83 -0.88
CA LYS A 236 -12.45 -4.33 -1.91
C LYS A 236 -11.00 -4.73 -1.69
N ALA A 237 -10.59 -5.00 -0.46
CA ALA A 237 -9.20 -5.19 -0.13
C ALA A 237 -9.01 -6.16 1.04
N LEU A 238 -7.88 -6.87 1.02
CA LEU A 238 -7.26 -7.45 2.20
C LEU A 238 -6.30 -6.42 2.79
N LEU A 239 -6.55 -6.01 4.03
CA LEU A 239 -5.74 -5.05 4.78
C LEU A 239 -5.07 -5.76 5.94
N ILE A 240 -3.77 -5.56 6.11
CA ILE A 240 -2.99 -6.16 7.20
C ILE A 240 -2.16 -5.06 7.87
N ALA A 241 -2.63 -4.58 9.03
CA ALA A 241 -1.84 -3.71 9.88
C ALA A 241 -0.90 -4.56 10.74
N ARG A 242 0.39 -4.22 10.76
CA ARG A 242 1.43 -4.95 11.48
C ARG A 242 2.44 -4.02 12.11
N ASP A 243 2.89 -4.41 13.30
CA ASP A 243 3.96 -3.73 14.03
C ASP A 243 5.33 -4.03 13.43
N GLY A 244 6.26 -3.08 13.55
CA GLY A 244 7.65 -3.24 13.12
C GLY A 244 8.47 -4.18 14.01
N LEU A 245 9.59 -4.69 13.47
CA LEU A 245 10.56 -5.51 14.18
C LEU A 245 11.52 -4.66 15.02
N GLY A 246 11.17 -4.33 16.27
CA GLY A 246 12.13 -3.74 17.21
C GLY A 246 11.52 -2.92 18.33
N THR A 247 12.32 -2.73 19.39
CA THR A 247 12.08 -1.93 20.61
C THR A 247 11.99 -0.42 20.36
N SER A 248 11.51 0.00 19.19
CA SER A 248 11.42 1.42 18.85
C SER A 248 10.48 2.13 19.81
N VAL A 249 11.00 3.18 20.46
CA VAL A 249 10.19 4.15 21.21
C VAL A 249 9.14 4.71 20.26
N GLY A 250 7.87 4.35 20.47
CA GLY A 250 6.72 4.85 19.73
C GLY A 250 5.97 3.83 18.85
N ASN A 251 4.77 4.21 18.44
CA ASN A 251 3.84 3.40 17.63
C ASN A 251 4.35 3.28 16.18
N CYS A 252 5.07 2.20 15.87
CA CYS A 252 5.56 1.90 14.52
C CYS A 252 4.64 0.86 13.86
N ALA A 253 3.84 1.28 12.89
CA ALA A 253 2.89 0.39 12.23
C ALA A 253 2.85 0.61 10.71
N ASN A 254 2.71 -0.49 9.97
CA ASN A 254 2.55 -0.54 8.52
C ASN A 254 1.28 -1.29 8.17
N ALA A 255 0.48 -0.73 7.28
CA ALA A 255 -0.65 -1.40 6.66
C ALA A 255 -0.28 -1.85 5.25
N LEU A 256 -0.29 -3.16 5.02
CA LEU A 256 -0.30 -3.75 3.69
C LEU A 256 -1.74 -3.74 3.18
N ASN A 257 -1.96 -3.25 1.97
CA ASN A 257 -3.27 -3.10 1.34
C ASN A 257 -3.25 -3.76 -0.03
N ILE A 258 -3.97 -4.87 -0.14
CA ILE A 258 -4.04 -5.70 -1.33
C ILE A 258 -5.45 -5.59 -1.90
N PRO A 259 -5.65 -4.90 -3.04
CA PRO A 259 -6.94 -4.85 -3.70
C PRO A 259 -7.32 -6.25 -4.21
N LEU A 260 -8.54 -6.70 -3.89
CA LEU A 260 -8.97 -8.07 -4.18
C LEU A 260 -9.17 -8.32 -5.68
N ASP A 261 -9.46 -7.28 -6.45
CA ASP A 261 -9.54 -7.33 -7.92
C ASP A 261 -8.19 -7.61 -8.60
N LYS A 262 -7.08 -7.57 -7.84
CA LYS A 262 -5.73 -7.91 -8.33
C LYS A 262 -5.29 -9.32 -7.97
N VAL A 263 -6.04 -10.00 -7.10
CA VAL A 263 -5.70 -11.32 -6.57
C VAL A 263 -6.28 -12.38 -7.50
N SER A 264 -5.45 -13.30 -8.00
CA SER A 264 -5.88 -14.46 -8.80
C SER A 264 -6.51 -15.55 -7.93
N SER A 265 -5.87 -15.89 -6.82
CA SER A 265 -6.32 -16.86 -5.82
C SER A 265 -5.69 -16.61 -4.45
N LEU A 266 -6.36 -17.09 -3.40
CA LEU A 266 -5.88 -17.09 -2.01
C LEU A 266 -5.90 -18.52 -1.48
N PHE A 267 -4.76 -18.98 -1.00
CA PHE A 267 -4.66 -20.27 -0.32
C PHE A 267 -4.26 -20.09 1.12
N PHE A 268 -4.88 -20.86 1.99
CA PHE A 268 -4.53 -20.94 3.40
C PHE A 268 -3.92 -22.32 3.66
N LEU A 269 -2.69 -22.33 4.15
CA LEU A 269 -1.91 -23.53 4.40
C LEU A 269 -1.47 -23.54 5.86
N GLU A 270 -1.58 -24.67 6.53
CA GLU A 270 -1.03 -24.85 7.87
C GLU A 270 0.28 -25.65 7.76
N GLU A 271 1.33 -25.12 8.39
CA GLU A 271 2.61 -25.80 8.57
C GLU A 271 2.90 -25.93 10.07
N LYS A 272 3.46 -27.06 10.48
CA LYS A 272 3.88 -27.28 11.87
C LYS A 272 5.37 -27.02 12.01
N GLU A 273 5.75 -26.10 12.88
CA GLU A 273 7.15 -25.81 13.20
C GLU A 273 7.33 -25.70 14.72
N ASN A 274 8.14 -26.60 15.32
CA ASN A 274 8.45 -26.62 16.75
C ASN A 274 7.19 -26.52 17.65
N ASP A 275 6.23 -27.43 17.42
CA ASP A 275 4.93 -27.52 18.12
C ASP A 275 3.97 -26.33 17.93
N ASN A 276 4.36 -25.31 17.16
CA ASN A 276 3.49 -24.21 16.81
C ASN A 276 2.88 -24.41 15.41
N ALA A 277 1.58 -24.14 15.29
CA ALA A 277 0.93 -24.00 13.99
C ALA A 277 1.28 -22.64 13.38
N ILE A 278 1.95 -22.67 12.24
CA ILE A 278 2.22 -21.50 11.40
C ILE A 278 1.25 -21.56 10.23
N HIS A 279 0.43 -20.54 10.11
CA HIS A 279 -0.53 -20.44 9.04
C HIS A 279 0.00 -19.53 7.94
N LYS A 280 0.17 -20.06 6.73
CA LYS A 280 0.60 -19.30 5.56
C LYS A 280 -0.61 -18.93 4.70
N LEU A 281 -0.85 -17.63 4.57
CA LEU A 281 -1.75 -17.08 3.57
C LEU A 281 -0.95 -16.78 2.30
N ARG A 282 -1.11 -17.65 1.29
CA ARG A 282 -0.50 -17.50 -0.03
C ARG A 282 -1.43 -16.73 -0.95
N ILE A 283 -0.91 -15.64 -1.51
CA ILE A 283 -1.65 -14.71 -2.36
C ILE A 283 -1.04 -14.75 -3.76
N ASN A 284 -1.80 -15.28 -4.71
CA ASN A 284 -1.41 -15.21 -6.11
C ASN A 284 -2.05 -13.97 -6.73
N PHE A 285 -1.33 -13.29 -7.61
CA PHE A 285 -1.85 -12.11 -8.30
C PHE A 285 -2.15 -12.43 -9.76
N ILE A 286 -2.93 -11.58 -10.41
CA ILE A 286 -3.26 -11.72 -11.84
C ILE A 286 -2.04 -11.42 -12.73
N LYS A 287 -1.22 -10.45 -12.33
CA LYS A 287 -0.09 -9.93 -13.13
C LYS A 287 1.30 -10.32 -12.64
N GLU A 288 1.41 -10.82 -11.42
CA GLU A 288 2.68 -11.21 -10.81
C GLU A 288 2.78 -12.74 -10.77
N LYS A 289 3.94 -13.29 -11.16
CA LYS A 289 4.14 -14.74 -11.21
C LYS A 289 4.42 -15.31 -9.83
N ASP A 290 5.17 -14.57 -9.02
CA ASP A 290 5.57 -15.04 -7.71
C ASP A 290 4.47 -14.72 -6.68
N PRO A 291 4.00 -15.71 -5.91
CA PRO A 291 3.02 -15.45 -4.86
C PRO A 291 3.62 -14.61 -3.75
N LEU A 292 2.76 -13.85 -3.08
CA LEU A 292 3.07 -13.26 -1.78
C LEU A 292 2.62 -14.22 -0.68
N ASP A 293 3.58 -14.79 0.04
CA ASP A 293 3.32 -15.62 1.21
C ASP A 293 3.37 -14.77 2.50
N ILE A 294 2.30 -14.87 3.30
CA ILE A 294 2.17 -14.17 4.58
C ILE A 294 2.02 -15.20 5.69
N SER A 295 3.00 -15.25 6.59
CA SER A 295 2.98 -16.17 7.73
C SER A 295 2.33 -15.51 8.95
N LEU A 296 1.31 -16.18 9.49
CA LEU A 296 0.49 -15.77 10.62
C LEU A 296 0.51 -16.84 11.72
N MET A 297 0.36 -16.41 12.97
CA MET A 297 0.22 -17.29 14.14
C MET A 297 -0.89 -16.78 15.06
N SER A 298 -1.32 -17.65 15.99
CA SER A 298 -2.31 -17.32 17.02
C SER A 298 -3.63 -16.81 16.44
N LEU A 299 -4.15 -17.52 15.44
CA LEU A 299 -5.47 -17.25 14.88
C LEU A 299 -6.55 -17.75 15.84
N ASP A 300 -7.70 -17.08 15.84
CA ASP A 300 -8.89 -17.62 16.49
C ASP A 300 -9.63 -18.58 15.54
N GLU A 301 -10.46 -19.46 16.11
CA GLU A 301 -11.19 -20.49 15.36
C GLU A 301 -12.05 -19.89 14.23
N LYS A 302 -12.64 -18.71 14.43
CA LYS A 302 -13.46 -18.05 13.40
C LYS A 302 -12.61 -17.59 12.23
N ALA A 303 -11.43 -17.04 12.51
CA ALA A 303 -10.47 -16.63 11.49
C ALA A 303 -9.98 -17.83 10.69
N GLU A 304 -9.65 -18.96 11.34
CA GLU A 304 -9.23 -20.18 10.66
C GLU A 304 -10.33 -20.74 9.75
N ILE A 305 -11.56 -20.86 10.25
CA ILE A 305 -12.70 -21.33 9.45
C ILE A 305 -12.89 -20.43 8.23
N PHE A 306 -12.84 -19.11 8.40
CA PHE A 306 -13.00 -18.19 7.27
C PHE A 306 -11.87 -18.32 6.25
N LEU A 307 -10.61 -18.34 6.70
CA LEU A 307 -9.45 -18.41 5.81
C LEU A 307 -9.40 -19.73 5.04
N ASN A 308 -9.83 -20.84 5.64
CA ASN A 308 -9.98 -22.12 4.93
C ASN A 308 -11.01 -22.06 3.79
N ASN A 309 -12.03 -21.20 3.92
CA ASN A 309 -13.09 -21.03 2.93
C ASN A 309 -12.88 -19.83 1.99
N ILE A 310 -11.79 -19.07 2.12
CA ILE A 310 -11.64 -17.79 1.42
C ILE A 310 -11.55 -17.94 -0.11
N GLN A 311 -11.03 -19.08 -0.59
CA GLN A 311 -10.85 -19.32 -2.02
C GLN A 311 -12.19 -19.46 -2.76
N SER A 312 -13.19 -20.11 -2.15
CA SER A 312 -14.52 -20.22 -2.77
C SER A 312 -15.17 -18.84 -2.90
N LEU A 313 -15.03 -17.99 -1.87
CA LEU A 313 -15.54 -16.61 -1.88
C LEU A 313 -14.99 -15.78 -3.05
N LEU A 314 -13.72 -15.96 -3.40
CA LEU A 314 -13.10 -15.27 -4.53
C LEU A 314 -13.44 -15.89 -5.89
N GLY A 315 -13.61 -17.22 -5.95
CA GLY A 315 -13.88 -17.96 -7.18
C GLY A 315 -15.22 -17.62 -7.83
N ASP A 316 -16.28 -17.50 -7.02
CA ASP A 316 -17.64 -17.22 -7.50
C ASP A 316 -17.77 -15.81 -8.10
N THR A 317 -16.89 -14.89 -7.71
CA THR A 317 -16.91 -13.50 -8.19
C THR A 317 -16.37 -13.37 -9.61
N LYS A 318 -15.39 -14.22 -10.01
CA LYS A 318 -14.70 -14.11 -11.31
C LYS A 318 -15.44 -14.73 -12.47
N GLN A 319 -16.19 -15.81 -12.24
CA GLN A 319 -16.98 -16.45 -13.31
C GLN A 319 -18.06 -15.52 -13.89
N LYS A 320 -18.49 -14.51 -13.14
CA LYS A 320 -19.45 -13.49 -13.59
C LYS A 320 -18.79 -12.31 -14.33
N GLU A 321 -17.48 -12.11 -14.20
CA GLU A 321 -16.74 -11.05 -14.92
C GLU A 321 -16.46 -11.46 -16.38
N GLU A 322 -16.19 -12.72 -16.65
CA GLU A 322 -16.00 -13.23 -18.04
C GLU A 322 -17.30 -13.23 -18.86
N GLN A 323 -18.45 -12.93 -18.23
CA GLN A 323 -19.76 -12.87 -18.86
C GLN A 323 -20.26 -11.43 -19.12
N ARG A 324 -19.48 -10.39 -18.77
CA ARG A 324 -19.81 -8.96 -18.99
C ARG A 324 -18.87 -8.30 -19.98
#